data_AF-A0A8J8MMY5-F1
#
_entry.id   AF-A0A8J8MMY5-F1
#
_cell.length_a   1.000
_cell.length_b   1.000
_cell.length_c   1.000
_cell.angle_alpha   90.00
_cell.angle_beta   90.00
_cell.angle_gamma   90.00
#
_symmetry.space_group_name_H-M   'P 1'
#
loop_
_entity.id
_entity.type
_entity.pdbx_description
1 polymer ?
#
loop_
_entity_poly.entity_id
_entity_poly.type
_entity_poly.pdbx_seq_one_letter_code
_entity_poly.pdbx_strand_id
1 'polypeptide(L)'
;MNEQKKTVGEVIRNLRLEKGLTQKELAEGCCSKQHVYRLEASKRLPSAYIVKLFSNKLGYSLINDVYSNDCDWNVHASYYNVHKVGRKF
;
A
#
# COMPACT_ATOMS: atom_id res chain seq x y z
N MET A 1 -20.58 -11.69 13.55
CA MET A 1 -19.57 -11.61 12.48
C MET A 1 -18.47 -10.69 12.96
N ASN A 2 -17.26 -11.20 13.18
CA ASN A 2 -16.12 -10.35 13.59
C ASN A 2 -15.62 -9.59 12.36
N GLU A 3 -15.77 -8.28 12.38
CA GLU A 3 -15.26 -7.38 11.35
C GLU A 3 -13.76 -7.17 11.59
N GLN A 4 -12.92 -8.06 11.05
CA GLN A 4 -11.47 -7.88 11.09
C GLN A 4 -11.08 -6.79 10.08
N LYS A 5 -10.61 -5.65 10.60
CA LYS A 5 -10.04 -4.55 9.82
C LYS A 5 -8.81 -5.03 9.05
N LYS A 6 -8.90 -5.08 7.72
CA LYS A 6 -7.80 -5.49 6.83
C LYS A 6 -7.05 -4.28 6.34
N THR A 7 -5.73 -4.28 6.40
CA THR A 7 -4.89 -3.21 5.82
C THR A 7 -5.04 -3.16 4.29
N VAL A 8 -4.71 -2.04 3.64
CA VAL A 8 -4.70 -1.94 2.17
C VAL A 8 -3.74 -2.96 1.56
N GLY A 9 -2.65 -3.26 2.25
CA GLY A 9 -1.68 -4.28 1.86
C GLY A 9 -2.31 -5.66 1.71
N GLU A 10 -3.13 -6.04 2.68
CA GLU A 10 -3.87 -7.31 2.67
C GLU A 10 -4.95 -7.34 1.59
N VAL A 11 -5.64 -6.21 1.37
CA VAL A 11 -6.61 -6.08 0.27
C VAL A 11 -5.92 -6.28 -1.08
N ILE A 12 -4.80 -5.59 -1.32
CA ILE A 12 -4.00 -5.73 -2.54
C ILE A 12 -3.56 -7.18 -2.74
N ARG A 13 -3.07 -7.84 -1.68
CA ARG A 13 -2.64 -9.23 -1.75
C ARG A 13 -3.78 -10.16 -2.16
N ASN A 14 -4.96 -10.01 -1.55
CA ASN A 14 -6.10 -10.88 -1.82
C ASN A 14 -6.57 -10.72 -3.27
N LEU A 15 -6.78 -9.47 -3.72
CA LEU A 15 -7.16 -9.17 -5.11
C LEU A 15 -6.13 -9.69 -6.12
N ARG A 16 -4.84 -9.58 -5.80
CA ARG A 16 -3.77 -10.11 -6.65
C ARG A 16 -3.87 -11.63 -6.80
N LEU A 17 -4.07 -12.34 -5.69
CA LEU A 17 -4.19 -13.80 -5.67
C LEU A 17 -5.47 -14.29 -6.35
N GLU A 18 -6.59 -13.60 -6.17
CA GLU A 18 -7.85 -13.88 -6.87
C GLU A 18 -7.69 -13.78 -8.39
N LYS A 19 -6.82 -12.88 -8.87
CA LYS A 19 -6.47 -12.78 -10.29
C LYS A 19 -5.36 -13.72 -10.76
N GLY A 20 -4.81 -14.55 -9.87
CA GLY A 20 -3.71 -15.47 -10.20
C GLY A 20 -2.39 -14.77 -10.52
N LEU A 21 -2.22 -13.50 -10.14
CA LEU A 21 -1.01 -12.73 -10.45
C LEU A 21 0.08 -12.99 -9.41
N THR A 22 1.33 -13.09 -9.85
CA THR A 22 2.50 -12.99 -8.97
C THR A 22 2.77 -11.53 -8.56
N GLN A 23 3.55 -11.33 -7.50
CA GLN A 23 3.97 -9.97 -7.11
C GLN A 23 4.77 -9.27 -8.22
N LYS A 24 5.52 -10.03 -9.04
CA LYS A 24 6.29 -9.47 -10.17
C LYS A 24 5.35 -9.00 -11.27
N GLU A 25 4.35 -9.80 -11.61
CA GLU A 25 3.34 -9.45 -12.61
C GLU A 25 2.50 -8.26 -12.17
N LEU A 26 2.11 -8.15 -10.89
CA LEU A 26 1.45 -6.95 -10.39
C LEU A 26 2.36 -5.71 -10.53
N ALA A 27 3.64 -5.84 -10.16
CA ALA A 27 4.62 -4.76 -10.21
C ALA A 27 4.97 -4.28 -11.63
N GLU A 28 4.81 -5.14 -12.64
CA GLU A 28 5.25 -4.87 -14.00
C GLU A 28 4.69 -3.57 -14.58
N GLY A 29 5.58 -2.74 -15.16
CA GLY A 29 5.25 -1.42 -15.69
C GLY A 29 4.96 -0.34 -14.64
N CYS A 30 5.04 -0.67 -13.34
CA CYS A 30 4.64 0.22 -12.24
C CYS A 30 5.76 0.45 -11.21
N CYS A 31 6.30 -0.62 -10.65
CA CYS A 31 7.28 -0.59 -9.56
C CYS A 31 8.11 -1.88 -9.50
N SER A 32 8.90 -2.07 -8.44
CA SER A 32 9.65 -3.31 -8.22
C SER A 32 8.81 -4.36 -7.48
N LYS A 33 9.10 -5.65 -7.69
CA LYS A 33 8.51 -6.76 -6.92
C LYS A 33 8.66 -6.54 -5.41
N GLN A 34 9.83 -6.08 -4.96
CA GLN A 34 10.09 -5.76 -3.55
C GLN A 34 9.17 -4.66 -3.02
N HIS A 35 8.78 -3.70 -3.87
CA HIS A 35 7.82 -2.67 -3.49
C HIS A 35 6.45 -3.31 -3.19
N VAL A 36 5.94 -4.17 -4.08
CA VAL A 36 4.70 -4.93 -3.86
C VAL A 36 4.77 -5.75 -2.57
N TYR A 37 5.86 -6.48 -2.35
CA TYR A 37 6.05 -7.24 -1.10
C TYR A 37 5.94 -6.36 0.15
N ARG A 38 6.55 -5.17 0.14
CA ARG A 38 6.50 -4.24 1.29
C ARG A 38 5.08 -3.72 1.54
N LEU A 39 4.31 -3.50 0.47
CA LEU A 39 2.91 -3.11 0.59
C LEU A 39 2.08 -4.25 1.18
N GLU A 40 2.18 -5.46 0.63
CA GLU A 40 1.41 -6.63 1.08
C GLU A 40 1.75 -7.11 2.48
N ALA A 41 2.96 -6.78 2.96
CA ALA A 41 3.40 -7.05 4.34
C ALA A 41 3.15 -5.85 5.28
N SER A 42 2.40 -4.83 4.83
CA SER A 42 2.07 -3.61 5.59
C SER A 42 3.29 -2.87 6.15
N LYS A 43 4.45 -3.05 5.51
CA LYS A 43 5.71 -2.35 5.83
C LYS A 43 5.80 -0.97 5.20
N ARG A 44 4.88 -0.65 4.28
CA ARG A 44 4.82 0.62 3.58
C ARG A 44 3.40 0.88 3.10
N LEU A 45 2.98 2.15 3.16
CA LEU A 45 1.74 2.62 2.54
C LEU A 45 1.93 2.85 1.03
N PRO A 46 0.94 2.53 0.20
CA PRO A 46 0.99 2.85 -1.21
C PRO A 46 0.92 4.37 -1.41
N SER A 47 1.70 4.90 -2.35
CA SER A 47 1.51 6.28 -2.81
C SER A 47 0.23 6.38 -3.64
N ALA A 48 -0.33 7.58 -3.78
CA ALA A 48 -1.51 7.81 -4.63
C ALA A 48 -1.32 7.31 -6.08
N TYR A 49 -0.09 7.40 -6.60
CA TYR A 49 0.26 6.86 -7.92
C TYR A 49 0.12 5.34 -7.98
N ILE A 50 0.65 4.63 -6.97
CA ILE A 50 0.53 3.16 -6.87
C ILE A 50 -0.93 2.75 -6.68
N VAL A 51 -1.70 3.47 -5.86
CA VAL A 51 -3.15 3.23 -5.67
C VAL A 51 -3.85 3.25 -7.03
N LYS A 52 -3.66 4.30 -7.82
CA LYS A 52 -4.27 4.43 -9.16
C LYS A 52 -3.88 3.28 -10.09
N LEU A 53 -2.59 2.96 -10.18
CA LEU A 53 -2.11 1.92 -11.09
C LEU A 53 -2.61 0.53 -10.69
N PHE A 54 -2.54 0.19 -9.40
CA PHE A 54 -3.01 -1.09 -8.91
C PHE A 54 -4.52 -1.19 -9.00
N SER A 55 -5.25 -0.10 -8.80
CA SER A 55 -6.69 -0.08 -9.03
C SER A 55 -7.08 -0.46 -10.44
N ASN A 56 -6.38 0.08 -11.44
CA ASN A 56 -6.62 -0.28 -12.84
C ASN A 56 -6.28 -1.74 -13.11
N LYS A 57 -5.13 -2.22 -12.63
CA LYS A 57 -4.66 -3.59 -12.88
C LYS A 57 -5.50 -4.66 -12.17
N LEU A 58 -5.93 -4.36 -10.96
CA LEU A 58 -6.79 -5.22 -10.15
C LEU A 58 -8.28 -5.03 -10.49
N GLY A 59 -8.65 -4.01 -11.29
CA GLY A 59 -10.06 -3.73 -11.61
C GLY A 59 -10.90 -3.40 -10.38
N TYR A 60 -10.28 -2.77 -9.37
CA TYR A 60 -10.89 -2.50 -8.07
C TYR A 60 -10.42 -1.14 -7.54
N SER A 61 -11.32 -0.30 -7.03
CA SER A 61 -10.96 1.02 -6.49
C SER A 61 -10.41 0.91 -5.06
N LEU A 62 -9.08 1.00 -4.92
CA LEU A 62 -8.36 0.87 -3.64
C LEU A 62 -8.41 2.14 -2.78
N ILE A 63 -9.01 3.21 -3.31
CA ILE A 63 -9.01 4.52 -2.65
C ILE A 63 -9.67 4.46 -1.26
N ASN A 64 -10.77 3.71 -1.15
CA ASN A 64 -11.51 3.57 0.10
C ASN A 64 -10.72 2.72 1.11
N ASP A 65 -9.99 1.71 0.67
CA ASP A 65 -9.19 0.87 1.58
C ASP A 65 -8.04 1.64 2.20
N VAL A 66 -7.41 2.55 1.45
CA VAL A 66 -6.36 3.42 2.00
C VAL A 66 -6.93 4.30 3.11
N TYR A 67 -8.10 4.91 2.90
CA TYR A 67 -8.71 5.83 3.86
C TYR A 67 -9.34 5.14 5.07
N SER A 68 -9.98 3.99 4.87
CA SER A 68 -10.72 3.30 5.94
C SER A 68 -9.81 2.44 6.81
N ASN A 69 -8.76 1.86 6.20
CA ASN A 69 -7.97 0.82 6.88
C ASN A 69 -6.62 1.30 7.38
N ASP A 70 -5.93 2.14 6.60
CA ASP A 70 -4.53 2.46 6.83
C ASP A 70 -4.23 3.93 7.15
N CYS A 71 -5.24 4.81 7.10
CA CYS A 71 -5.14 6.15 7.66
C CYS A 71 -5.23 6.10 9.19
N ASP A 72 -4.18 5.61 9.84
CA ASP A 72 -3.89 5.98 11.22
C ASP A 72 -3.09 7.30 11.23
N TRP A 73 -3.76 8.41 11.51
CA TRP A 73 -3.15 9.73 11.67
C TRP A 73 -2.01 9.75 12.70
N ASN A 74 -1.92 8.74 13.58
CA ASN A 74 -0.86 8.61 14.57
C ASN A 74 0.51 8.22 13.97
N VAL A 75 0.57 7.62 12.77
CA VAL A 75 1.85 7.29 12.10
C VAL A 75 2.47 8.55 11.46
N HIS A 76 1.64 9.52 11.06
CA HIS A 76 2.08 10.77 10.43
C HIS A 76 2.93 11.65 11.37
N ALA A 77 2.69 11.55 12.68
CA ALA A 77 3.47 12.23 13.70
C ALA A 77 4.97 11.83 13.70
N SER A 78 5.29 10.58 13.33
CA SER A 78 6.69 10.14 13.22
C SER A 78 7.42 10.78 12.03
N TYR A 79 6.71 11.05 10.92
CA TYR A 79 7.31 11.65 9.72
C TYR A 79 7.73 13.11 9.96
N TYR A 80 6.96 13.86 10.75
CA TYR A 80 7.33 15.21 11.18
C TYR A 80 8.39 15.23 12.30
N ASN A 81 8.48 14.16 13.11
CA ASN A 81 9.49 14.06 14.17
C ASN A 81 10.89 13.62 13.69
N VAL A 82 11.06 13.11 12.46
CA VAL A 82 12.40 12.77 11.91
C VAL A 82 13.11 13.98 11.27
N HIS A 83 12.42 15.09 10.99
CA HIS A 83 13.01 16.25 10.29
C HIS A 83 13.71 17.28 11.20
N LYS A 84 14.03 16.94 12.45
CA LYS A 84 14.78 17.83 13.39
C LYS A 84 16.19 17.37 13.77
N VAL A 85 16.83 16.46 13.02
CA VAL A 85 18.29 16.24 13.18
C VAL A 85 19.01 16.20 11.82
N GLY A 86 19.48 17.38 11.40
CA GLY A 86 20.74 17.58 10.68
C GLY A 86 20.92 16.95 9.30
N ARG A 87 20.39 17.60 8.25
CA ARG A 87 20.99 17.51 6.90
C ARG A 87 21.66 18.85 6.61
N LYS A 88 22.99 18.91 6.73
CA LYS A 88 23.78 20.06 6.28
C LYS A 88 23.67 20.14 4.75
N PHE A 89 23.28 21.30 4.25
CA PHE A 89 23.54 21.71 2.87
C PHE A 89 25.00 22.15 2.75
#